data_AF-A0A1F8S4U2-F1
#
_entry.id   AF-A0A1F8S4U2-F1
#
_cell.length_a   1.000
_cell.length_b   1.000
_cell.length_c   1.000
_cell.angle_alpha   90.00
_cell.angle_beta   90.00
_cell.angle_gamma   90.00
#
_symmetry.space_group_name_H-M   'P 1'
#
loop_
_entity.id
_entity.type
_entity.pdbx_description
1 polymer ?
#
loop_
_entity_poly.entity_id
_entity_poly.type
_entity_poly.pdbx_seq_one_letter_code
_entity_poly.pdbx_strand_id
1 'polypeptide(L)'
;MSERRSYSPKVLAEAVTPYGADASEATHTKLSISLPTDLVEIVREAAAESGLSVSATIGAAIRRMLAEVEQESLDRALELDAEENLAWANAYLPIAAKLWSAIEW
;
A
#
# COMPACT_ATOMS: atom_id res chain seq x y z
N MET A 1 24.08 22.81 -34.93
CA MET A 1 22.79 22.12 -35.16
C MET A 1 22.51 21.31 -33.91
N SER A 2 21.56 21.77 -33.08
CA SER A 2 21.31 21.18 -31.76
C SER A 2 20.10 20.26 -31.88
N GLU A 3 20.34 18.95 -31.89
CA GLU A 3 19.28 17.94 -31.90
C GLU A 3 18.57 17.95 -30.54
N ARG A 4 17.36 18.52 -30.53
CA ARG A 4 16.44 18.35 -29.41
C ARG A 4 16.07 16.86 -29.36
N ARG A 5 16.65 16.12 -28.40
CA ARG A 5 16.14 14.79 -28.02
C ARG A 5 14.71 14.96 -27.53
N SER A 6 13.77 14.71 -28.41
CA SER A 6 12.35 14.58 -28.09
C SER A 6 12.19 13.38 -27.17
N TYR A 7 12.24 13.60 -25.85
CA TYR A 7 11.91 12.59 -24.87
C TYR A 7 10.41 12.33 -25.00
N SER A 8 10.05 11.26 -25.72
CA SER A 8 8.65 10.88 -25.88
C SER A 8 8.15 10.40 -24.52
N PRO A 9 7.02 10.96 -24.00
CA PRO A 9 6.45 10.52 -22.74
C PRO A 9 6.07 9.03 -22.75
N LYS A 10 5.95 8.40 -23.93
CA LYS A 10 5.77 6.96 -24.07
C LYS A 10 6.96 6.13 -23.57
N VAL A 11 8.18 6.61 -23.77
CA VAL A 11 9.40 5.88 -23.36
C VAL A 11 9.54 5.90 -21.83
N LEU A 12 9.16 7.00 -21.19
CA LEU A 12 9.06 7.09 -19.73
C LEU A 12 7.93 6.21 -19.19
N ALA A 13 6.77 6.21 -19.83
CA ALA A 13 5.66 5.35 -19.45
C ALA A 13 6.04 3.87 -19.51
N GLU A 14 6.69 3.42 -20.60
CA GLU A 14 7.17 2.05 -20.77
C GLU A 14 8.25 1.63 -19.75
N ALA A 15 9.16 2.55 -19.38
CA ALA A 15 10.22 2.28 -18.42
C ALA A 15 9.72 2.14 -16.97
N VAL A 16 8.57 2.73 -16.64
CA VAL A 16 7.97 2.70 -15.30
C VAL A 16 6.94 1.58 -15.14
N THR A 17 6.39 1.05 -16.24
CA THR A 17 5.47 -0.11 -16.24
C THR A 17 5.93 -1.31 -15.39
N PRO A 18 7.21 -1.76 -15.43
CA PRO A 18 7.64 -2.91 -14.61
C PRO A 18 7.71 -2.61 -13.11
N TYR A 19 7.72 -1.34 -12.69
CA TYR A 19 7.69 -0.91 -11.28
C TYR A 19 6.29 -0.50 -10.81
N GLY A 20 5.32 -0.39 -11.73
CA GLY A 20 3.89 -0.19 -11.44
C GLY A 20 3.06 -1.46 -11.55
N ALA A 21 3.71 -2.62 -11.67
CA ALA A 21 3.05 -3.90 -11.89
C ALA A 21 2.52 -4.49 -10.58
N ASP A 22 1.24 -4.26 -10.34
CA ASP A 22 0.36 -5.27 -9.74
C ASP A 22 -0.97 -5.28 -10.51
N ALA A 23 -0.87 -5.42 -11.83
CA ALA A 23 -1.98 -5.93 -12.63
C ALA A 23 -1.69 -7.40 -12.98
N SER A 24 -1.49 -8.21 -11.94
CA SER A 24 -1.71 -9.65 -12.07
C SER A 24 -3.14 -9.81 -12.58
N GLU A 25 -3.33 -10.53 -13.70
CA GLU A 25 -4.66 -11.00 -14.09
C GLU A 25 -5.23 -11.75 -12.89
N ALA A 26 -6.14 -11.09 -12.18
CA ALA A 26 -6.63 -11.59 -10.90
C ALA A 26 -7.28 -12.94 -11.12
N THR A 27 -6.56 -14.00 -10.78
CA THR A 27 -7.09 -15.36 -10.76
C THR A 27 -8.10 -15.41 -9.62
N HIS A 28 -9.38 -15.25 -9.96
CA HIS A 28 -10.45 -15.25 -8.99
C HIS A 28 -10.76 -16.68 -8.55
N THR A 29 -10.55 -16.97 -7.27
CA THR A 29 -11.03 -18.22 -6.65
C THR A 29 -12.44 -18.00 -6.12
N LYS A 30 -13.40 -18.83 -6.56
CA LYS A 30 -14.77 -18.77 -6.06
C LYS A 30 -14.81 -19.24 -4.60
N LEU A 31 -15.22 -18.34 -3.71
CA LEU A 31 -15.52 -18.64 -2.31
C LEU A 31 -17.04 -18.80 -2.15
N SER A 32 -17.49 -19.79 -1.38
CA SER A 32 -18.90 -19.99 -1.04
C SER A 32 -19.02 -20.11 0.47
N ILE A 33 -19.71 -19.16 1.10
CA ILE A 33 -19.88 -19.07 2.56
C ILE A 33 -21.35 -18.92 2.89
N SER A 34 -21.75 -19.47 4.04
CA SER A 34 -23.05 -19.19 4.63
C SER A 34 -22.92 -18.01 5.59
N LEU A 35 -23.83 -17.04 5.47
CA LEU A 35 -23.87 -15.86 6.32
C LEU A 35 -25.26 -15.74 6.98
N PRO A 36 -25.34 -15.17 8.19
CA PRO A 36 -26.59 -14.72 8.78
C PRO A 36 -27.40 -13.85 7.80
N THR A 37 -28.72 -14.04 7.77
CA THR A 37 -29.59 -13.39 6.77
C THR A 37 -29.60 -11.87 6.91
N ASP A 38 -29.59 -11.36 8.13
CA ASP A 38 -29.44 -9.95 8.45
C ASP A 38 -28.16 -9.34 7.85
N LEU A 39 -27.02 -10.03 7.96
CA LEU A 39 -25.77 -9.58 7.36
C LEU A 39 -25.82 -9.59 5.82
N VAL A 40 -26.49 -10.57 5.21
CA VAL A 40 -26.67 -10.61 3.76
C VAL A 40 -27.45 -9.39 3.27
N GLU A 41 -28.50 -8.99 3.99
CA GLU A 41 -29.31 -7.83 3.61
C GLU A 41 -28.50 -6.51 3.75
N ILE A 42 -27.73 -6.35 4.83
CA ILE A 42 -26.83 -5.19 4.98
C ILE A 42 -25.83 -5.09 3.83
N VAL A 43 -25.21 -6.21 3.45
CA VAL A 43 -24.24 -6.22 2.35
C VAL A 43 -24.91 -5.91 1.01
N ARG A 44 -26.13 -6.37 0.78
CA ARG A 44 -26.90 -6.07 -0.43
C ARG A 44 -27.23 -4.59 -0.53
N GLU A 45 -27.65 -3.97 0.56
CA GLU A 45 -27.92 -2.54 0.62
C GLU A 45 -26.66 -1.73 0.34
N ALA A 46 -25.55 -2.03 1.01
CA ALA A 46 -24.27 -1.36 0.79
C ALA A 46 -23.75 -1.53 -0.66
N ALA A 47 -23.94 -2.73 -1.22
CA ALA A 47 -23.59 -3.01 -2.61
C ALA A 47 -24.42 -2.17 -3.58
N ALA A 48 -25.73 -2.03 -3.33
CA ALA A 48 -26.64 -1.22 -4.13
C ALA A 48 -26.29 0.28 -4.05
N GLU A 49 -26.03 0.80 -2.84
CA GLU A 49 -25.63 2.19 -2.63
C GLU A 49 -24.30 2.52 -3.34
N SER A 50 -23.36 1.58 -3.31
CA SER A 50 -22.02 1.75 -3.89
C SER A 50 -21.94 1.42 -5.38
N GLY A 51 -23.02 0.89 -5.99
CA GLY A 51 -23.02 0.39 -7.37
C GLY A 51 -22.09 -0.82 -7.60
N LEU A 52 -21.80 -1.59 -6.54
CA LEU A 52 -20.91 -2.75 -6.57
C LEU A 52 -21.71 -4.06 -6.53
N SER A 53 -21.07 -5.18 -6.87
CA SER A 53 -21.66 -6.49 -6.57
C SER A 53 -21.51 -6.83 -5.08
N VAL A 54 -22.36 -7.73 -4.59
CA VAL A 54 -22.24 -8.29 -3.22
C VAL A 54 -20.86 -8.89 -3.00
N SER A 55 -20.33 -9.65 -3.97
CA SER A 55 -18.99 -10.25 -3.87
C SER A 55 -17.87 -9.21 -3.86
N ALA A 56 -17.99 -8.13 -4.64
CA ALA A 56 -17.02 -7.03 -4.64
C ALA A 56 -17.04 -6.27 -3.30
N THR A 57 -18.23 -6.06 -2.74
CA THR A 57 -18.43 -5.40 -1.44
C THR A 57 -17.82 -6.23 -0.31
N ILE A 58 -18.10 -7.54 -0.27
CA ILE A 58 -17.48 -8.47 0.68
C ILE A 58 -15.95 -8.49 0.51
N GLY A 59 -15.46 -8.58 -0.73
CA GLY A 59 -14.02 -8.57 -1.01
C GLY A 59 -13.34 -7.28 -0.57
N ALA A 60 -13.99 -6.13 -0.74
CA ALA A 60 -13.48 -4.84 -0.26
C ALA A 60 -13.42 -4.78 1.27
N ALA A 61 -14.47 -5.25 1.96
CA ALA A 61 -14.50 -5.31 3.41
C ALA A 61 -13.41 -6.23 3.98
N ILE A 62 -13.20 -7.40 3.37
CA ILE A 62 -12.13 -8.34 3.76
C ILE A 62 -10.75 -7.70 3.56
N ARG A 63 -10.51 -7.06 2.41
CA ARG A 63 -9.22 -6.38 2.15
C ARG A 63 -8.93 -5.30 3.19
N ARG A 64 -9.95 -4.50 3.54
CA ARG A 64 -9.83 -3.47 4.57
C ARG A 64 -9.49 -4.07 5.94
N MET A 65 -10.22 -5.11 6.35
CA MET A 65 -9.96 -5.78 7.63
C MET A 65 -8.56 -6.39 7.68
N LEU A 66 -8.07 -6.99 6.58
CA LEU A 66 -6.71 -7.53 6.52
C LEU A 66 -5.65 -6.43 6.62
N ALA A 67 -5.85 -5.30 5.94
CA ALA A 67 -4.94 -4.17 6.02
C ALA A 67 -4.90 -3.56 7.44
N GLU A 68 -6.04 -3.49 8.13
CA GLU A 68 -6.11 -3.04 9.53
C GLU A 68 -5.33 -3.98 10.45
N VAL A 69 -5.50 -5.30 10.32
CA VAL A 69 -4.76 -6.30 11.11
C VAL A 69 -3.26 -6.26 10.83
N GLU A 70 -2.86 -6.09 9.56
CA GLU A 70 -1.46 -5.96 9.17
C GLU A 70 -0.84 -4.69 9.78
N GLN A 71 -1.55 -3.57 9.70
CA GLN A 71 -1.11 -2.31 10.30
C GLN A 71 -0.92 -2.45 11.83
N GLU A 72 -1.88 -3.05 12.54
CA GLU A 72 -1.76 -3.30 13.98
C GLU A 72 -0.54 -4.19 14.32
N SER A 73 -0.22 -5.16 13.46
CA SER A 73 0.96 -6.00 13.63
C SER A 73 2.26 -5.22 13.43
N LEU A 74 2.31 -4.35 12.42
CA LEU A 74 3.47 -3.49 12.15
C LEU A 74 3.68 -2.48 13.29
N ASP A 75 2.60 -1.86 13.77
CA ASP A 75 2.64 -0.90 14.88
C ASP A 75 3.20 -1.58 16.14
N ARG A 76 2.73 -2.79 16.46
CA ARG A 76 3.26 -3.56 17.59
C ARG A 76 4.74 -3.91 17.42
N ALA A 77 5.17 -4.27 16.20
CA ALA A 77 6.58 -4.56 15.94
C ALA A 77 7.44 -3.31 16.13
N LEU A 78 6.98 -2.15 15.64
CA LEU A 78 7.67 -0.87 15.82
C LEU A 78 7.75 -0.45 17.29
N GLU A 79 6.71 -0.70 18.08
CA GLU A 79 6.73 -0.45 19.53
C GLU A 79 7.76 -1.31 20.25
N LEU A 80 7.88 -2.59 19.90
CA LEU A 80 8.87 -3.49 20.49
C LEU A 80 10.32 -3.05 20.20
N ASP A 81 10.55 -2.53 19.00
CA ASP A 81 11.88 -2.10 18.56
C ASP A 81 12.15 -0.60 18.86
N ALA A 82 11.21 0.11 19.47
CA ALA A 82 11.25 1.57 19.61
C ALA A 82 12.49 2.06 20.38
N GLU A 83 12.84 1.40 21.48
CA GLU A 83 13.97 1.79 22.33
C GLU A 83 15.32 1.60 21.62
N GLU A 84 15.49 0.47 20.93
CA GLU A 84 16.71 0.17 20.17
C GLU A 84 16.84 1.11 18.97
N ASN A 85 15.76 1.35 18.24
CA ASN A 85 15.72 2.31 17.13
C ASN A 85 16.09 3.73 17.60
N LEU A 86 15.59 4.17 18.76
CA LEU A 86 15.96 5.45 19.36
C LEU A 86 17.44 5.49 19.76
N ALA A 87 17.97 4.41 20.32
CA ALA A 87 19.38 4.32 20.68
C ALA A 87 20.28 4.45 19.44
N TRP A 88 19.96 3.76 18.35
CA TRP A 88 20.69 3.87 17.08
C TRP A 88 20.57 5.25 16.45
N ALA A 89 19.37 5.84 16.43
CA ALA A 89 19.17 7.19 15.91
C ALA A 89 20.00 8.23 16.68
N ASN A 90 20.01 8.15 18.00
CA ASN A 90 20.81 9.01 18.86
C ASN A 90 22.32 8.81 18.67
N ALA A 91 22.78 7.58 18.47
CA ALA A 91 24.19 7.29 18.19
C ALA A 91 24.63 7.82 16.82
N TYR A 92 23.73 7.82 15.82
CA TYR A 92 24.03 8.25 14.46
C TYR A 92 23.95 9.77 14.27
N LEU A 93 23.12 10.46 15.04
CA LEU A 93 22.93 11.92 15.04
C LEU A 93 24.22 12.75 14.89
N PRO A 94 25.28 12.54 15.70
CA PRO A 94 26.52 13.30 15.55
C PRO A 94 27.29 13.02 14.24
N ILE A 95 27.14 11.82 13.67
CA ILE A 95 27.75 11.45 12.38
C ILE A 95 27.02 12.17 11.24
N ALA A 96 25.69 12.13 11.27
CA ALA A 96 24.86 12.84 10.30
C ALA A 96 25.12 14.37 10.33
N ALA A 97 25.22 14.96 11.52
CA ALA A 97 25.53 16.38 11.68
C ALA A 97 26.88 16.77 11.05
N LYS A 98 27.92 15.95 11.24
CA LYS A 98 29.24 16.17 10.60
C LYS A 98 29.18 16.07 9.09
N LEU A 99 28.48 15.06 8.55
CA LEU A 99 28.29 14.90 7.11
C LEU A 99 27.55 16.10 6.51
N TRP A 100 26.48 16.57 7.17
CA TRP A 100 25.72 17.73 6.70
C TRP A 100 26.54 19.02 6.72
N SER A 101 27.38 19.21 7.74
CA SER A 101 28.30 20.37 7.81
C SER A 101 29.38 20.37 6.73
N ALA A 102 29.66 19.21 6.12
CA ALA A 102 30.63 19.09 5.03
C ALA A 102 30.01 19.31 3.63
N ILE A 103 28.68 19.40 3.54
CA ILE A 103 27.93 19.61 2.28
C ILE A 103 27.49 21.08 2.18
N GLU A 104 28.36 22.03 2.59
CA GLU A 104 28.10 23.45 2.35
C GLU A 104 27.86 23.70 0.85
N TRP A 105 26.72 24.35 0.55
CA TRP A 105 26.32 24.84 -0.77
C TRP A 105 27.00 26.17 -1.11
#